data_AF-A0A6V8LAR1-F1
#
_entry.id   AF-A0A6V8LAR1-F1
#
_cell.length_a   1.000
_cell.length_b   1.000
_cell.length_c   1.000
_cell.angle_alpha   90.00
_cell.angle_beta   90.00
_cell.angle_gamma   90.00
#
_symmetry.space_group_name_H-M   'P 1'
#
loop_
_entity.id
_entity.type
_entity.pdbx_description
1 polymer ?
#
loop_
_entity_poly.entity_id
_entity_poly.type
_entity_poly.pdbx_seq_one_letter_code
_entity_poly.pdbx_strand_id
1 'polypeptide(L)'
;MAELARVRRAREERGQRIVERLRSDGVDVTWDEVRGYANGGTVGRPHVALALMRAGLVGSTQEAFEARWLGERYRLPKEDTDVFTALRLVLEAGGVPVFAHPRATKRGAVVPDSLIVELAAAGLVGLEADHEAHAPEERAHVRALAGELGLVVTGSSDFHGTHKPVRLGAFTTAIEAYTQILNSAHGVPALL
;
A
#
# COMPACT_ATOMS: atom_id res chain seq x y z
N MET A 1 -7.98 15.92 -6.32
CA MET A 1 -8.52 15.15 -7.47
C MET A 1 -7.48 14.90 -8.57
N ALA A 2 -6.77 15.92 -9.07
CA ALA A 2 -5.81 15.76 -10.17
C ALA A 2 -4.68 14.76 -9.89
N GLU A 3 -4.07 14.81 -8.70
CA GLU A 3 -2.96 13.93 -8.35
C GLU A 3 -3.38 12.45 -8.25
N LEU A 4 -4.53 12.17 -7.65
CA LEU A 4 -5.10 10.80 -7.63
C LEU A 4 -5.33 10.28 -9.06
N ALA A 5 -5.86 11.12 -9.96
CA ALA A 5 -6.06 10.74 -11.35
C ALA A 5 -4.73 10.48 -12.08
N ARG A 6 -3.70 11.30 -11.84
CA ARG A 6 -2.35 11.11 -12.37
C ARG A 6 -1.76 9.77 -11.91
N VAL A 7 -1.80 9.48 -10.61
CA VAL A 7 -1.26 8.21 -10.05
C VAL A 7 -2.02 6.99 -10.57
N ARG A 8 -3.35 7.08 -10.75
CA ARG A 8 -4.14 6.00 -11.37
C ARG A 8 -3.72 5.75 -12.82
N ARG A 9 -3.58 6.81 -13.61
CA ARG A 9 -3.12 6.72 -15.01
C ARG A 9 -1.72 6.11 -15.11
N ALA A 10 -0.77 6.58 -14.29
CA ALA A 10 0.58 6.03 -14.26
C ALA A 10 0.60 4.53 -13.90
N ARG A 11 -0.32 4.07 -13.03
CA ARG A 11 -0.48 2.65 -12.72
C ARG A 11 -1.01 1.84 -13.89
N GLU A 12 -1.97 2.38 -14.64
CA GLU A 12 -2.51 1.74 -15.84
C GLU A 12 -1.44 1.62 -16.94
N GLU A 13 -0.76 2.73 -17.25
CA GLU A 13 0.33 2.77 -18.24
C GLU A 13 1.46 1.79 -17.87
N ARG A 14 1.84 1.75 -16.58
CA ARG A 14 2.81 0.77 -16.08
C ARG A 14 2.30 -0.66 -16.22
N GLY A 15 1.04 -0.92 -15.90
CA GLY A 15 0.42 -2.23 -16.03
C GLY A 15 0.41 -2.72 -17.48
N GLN A 16 0.03 -1.85 -18.41
CA GLN A 16 0.05 -2.13 -19.84
C GLN A 16 1.47 -2.47 -20.33
N ARG A 17 2.48 -1.68 -19.95
CA ARG A 17 3.88 -1.95 -20.30
C ARG A 17 4.41 -3.28 -19.74
N ILE A 18 3.95 -3.69 -18.56
CA ILE A 18 4.27 -5.02 -18.00
C ILE A 18 3.66 -6.11 -18.87
N VAL A 19 2.40 -5.98 -19.28
CA VAL A 19 1.71 -6.92 -20.17
C VAL A 19 2.39 -7.00 -21.53
N GLU A 20 2.79 -5.88 -22.12
CA GLU A 20 3.52 -5.83 -23.39
C GLU A 20 4.84 -6.62 -23.33
N ARG A 21 5.59 -6.50 -22.23
CA ARG A 21 6.81 -7.30 -22.01
C ARG A 21 6.51 -8.79 -21.88
N LEU A 22 5.50 -9.16 -21.11
CA LEU A 22 5.07 -10.54 -20.97
C LEU A 22 4.69 -11.15 -22.34
N ARG A 23 3.92 -10.41 -23.15
CA ARG A 23 3.54 -10.84 -24.51
C ARG A 23 4.74 -10.98 -25.44
N SER A 24 5.70 -10.07 -25.34
CA SER A 24 6.94 -10.12 -26.14
C SER A 24 7.76 -11.37 -25.83
N ASP A 25 7.67 -11.88 -24.60
CA ASP A 25 8.28 -13.13 -24.15
C ASP A 25 7.37 -14.37 -24.37
N GLY A 26 6.28 -14.21 -25.13
CA GLY A 26 5.40 -15.32 -25.54
C GLY A 26 4.30 -15.70 -24.54
N VAL A 27 4.06 -14.89 -23.50
CA VAL A 27 2.97 -15.15 -22.54
C VAL A 27 1.62 -14.71 -23.14
N ASP A 28 0.63 -15.61 -23.12
CA ASP A 28 -0.74 -15.33 -23.57
C ASP A 28 -1.52 -14.53 -22.49
N VAL A 29 -1.31 -13.22 -22.49
CA VAL A 29 -1.96 -12.27 -21.59
C VAL A 29 -2.40 -11.03 -22.37
N THR A 30 -3.54 -10.45 -22.00
CA THR A 30 -4.05 -9.21 -22.60
C THR A 30 -4.21 -8.12 -21.54
N TRP A 31 -4.13 -6.85 -21.98
CA TRP A 31 -4.38 -5.73 -21.07
C TRP A 31 -5.84 -5.70 -20.60
N ASP A 32 -6.78 -5.99 -21.49
CA ASP A 32 -8.22 -6.01 -21.16
C ASP A 32 -8.54 -7.06 -20.09
N GLU A 33 -7.91 -8.23 -20.15
CA GLU A 33 -8.01 -9.24 -19.09
C GLU A 33 -7.50 -8.71 -17.75
N VAL A 34 -6.28 -8.16 -17.70
CA VAL A 34 -5.68 -7.63 -16.47
C VAL A 34 -6.55 -6.51 -15.89
N ARG A 35 -7.06 -5.63 -16.73
CA ARG A 35 -7.99 -4.56 -16.32
C ARG A 35 -9.30 -5.15 -15.79
N GLY A 36 -9.80 -6.22 -16.41
CA GLY A 36 -11.00 -6.94 -15.98
C GLY A 36 -10.92 -7.42 -14.53
N TYR A 37 -9.76 -7.92 -14.10
CA TYR A 37 -9.55 -8.36 -12.71
C TYR A 37 -9.65 -7.24 -11.67
N ALA A 38 -9.49 -5.97 -12.05
CA ALA A 38 -9.63 -4.85 -11.12
C ALA A 38 -11.10 -4.54 -10.78
N ASN A 39 -12.07 -5.07 -11.54
CA ASN A 39 -13.50 -4.86 -11.34
C ASN A 39 -13.91 -3.39 -11.14
N GLY A 40 -13.40 -2.49 -11.99
CA GLY A 40 -13.61 -1.04 -11.90
C GLY A 40 -12.74 -0.32 -10.86
N GLY A 41 -11.96 -1.06 -10.07
CA GLY A 41 -10.95 -0.55 -9.17
C GLY A 41 -9.64 -0.13 -9.86
N THR A 42 -8.66 0.28 -9.05
CA THR A 42 -7.35 0.71 -9.56
C THR A 42 -6.47 -0.50 -9.92
N VAL A 43 -5.95 -0.54 -11.14
CA VAL A 43 -5.07 -1.64 -11.59
C VAL A 43 -3.72 -1.61 -10.86
N GLY A 44 -3.16 -2.79 -10.61
CA GLY A 44 -1.83 -2.97 -10.03
C GLY A 44 -1.23 -4.33 -10.39
N ARG A 45 0.02 -4.56 -10.00
CA ARG A 45 0.72 -5.84 -10.22
C ARG A 45 -0.03 -7.07 -9.71
N PRO A 46 -0.82 -7.03 -8.60
CA PRO A 46 -1.63 -8.18 -8.21
C PRO A 46 -2.60 -8.66 -9.30
N HIS A 47 -3.14 -7.78 -10.14
CA HIS A 47 -4.00 -8.19 -11.26
C HIS A 47 -3.20 -8.84 -12.39
N VAL A 48 -1.95 -8.44 -12.61
CA VAL A 48 -1.03 -9.15 -13.53
C VAL A 48 -0.70 -10.54 -12.98
N ALA A 49 -0.55 -10.69 -11.66
CA ALA A 49 -0.35 -11.99 -11.03
C ALA A 49 -1.52 -12.95 -11.30
N LEU A 50 -2.76 -12.44 -11.29
CA LEU A 50 -3.94 -13.23 -11.65
C LEU A 50 -3.90 -13.72 -13.11
N ALA A 51 -3.43 -12.88 -14.05
CA ALA A 51 -3.24 -13.32 -15.43
C ALA A 51 -2.15 -14.40 -15.56
N LEU A 52 -1.05 -14.29 -14.81
CA LEU A 52 -0.01 -15.33 -14.76
C LEU A 52 -0.54 -16.65 -14.19
N MET A 53 -1.37 -16.57 -13.15
CA MET A 53 -2.04 -17.75 -12.57
C MET A 53 -3.01 -18.37 -13.57
N ARG A 54 -3.83 -17.56 -14.25
CA ARG A 54 -4.74 -18.03 -15.31
C ARG A 54 -3.99 -18.73 -16.43
N ALA A 55 -2.85 -18.20 -16.82
CA ALA A 55 -1.98 -18.78 -17.84
C ALA A 55 -1.25 -20.07 -17.38
N GLY A 56 -1.43 -20.50 -16.13
CA GLY A 56 -0.79 -21.70 -15.57
C GLY A 56 0.71 -21.55 -15.32
N LEU A 57 1.23 -20.32 -15.33
CA LEU A 57 2.67 -20.03 -15.19
C LEU A 57 3.13 -19.99 -13.72
N VAL A 58 2.18 -19.78 -12.81
CA VAL A 58 2.36 -19.75 -11.36
C VAL A 58 1.13 -20.30 -10.66
N GLY A 59 1.30 -20.97 -9.53
CA GLY A 59 0.23 -21.53 -8.71
C GLY A 59 -0.29 -20.60 -7.61
N SER A 60 0.39 -19.47 -7.35
CA SER A 60 -0.02 -18.52 -6.31
C SER A 60 0.39 -17.08 -6.61
N THR A 61 -0.24 -16.13 -5.91
CA THR A 61 0.18 -14.72 -5.93
C THR A 61 1.60 -14.53 -5.42
N GLN A 62 2.02 -15.30 -4.39
CA GLN A 62 3.37 -15.26 -3.87
C GLN A 62 4.40 -15.65 -4.94
N GLU A 63 4.15 -16.75 -5.67
CA GLU A 63 5.00 -17.21 -6.75
C GLU A 63 5.08 -16.18 -7.90
N ALA A 64 3.98 -15.49 -8.21
CA ALA A 64 3.96 -14.41 -9.20
C ALA A 64 4.89 -13.22 -8.84
N PHE A 65 5.22 -13.03 -7.56
CA PHE A 65 6.10 -11.97 -7.08
C PHE A 65 7.55 -12.42 -6.87
N GLU A 66 7.91 -13.65 -7.26
CA GLU A 66 9.30 -14.09 -7.34
C GLU A 66 10.11 -13.33 -8.40
N ALA A 67 11.43 -13.37 -8.28
CA ALA A 67 12.36 -12.63 -9.16
C ALA A 67 12.14 -12.93 -10.65
N ARG A 68 11.86 -14.20 -11.01
CA ARG A 68 11.57 -14.62 -12.39
C ARG A 68 10.33 -13.96 -13.02
N TRP A 69 9.46 -13.34 -12.21
CA TRP A 69 8.20 -12.72 -12.64
C TRP A 69 8.14 -11.23 -12.22
N LEU A 70 7.16 -10.86 -11.39
CA LEU A 70 6.87 -9.46 -11.01
C LEU A 70 7.79 -8.96 -9.88
N GLY A 71 8.59 -9.87 -9.32
CA GLY A 71 9.64 -9.60 -8.34
C GLY A 71 10.83 -8.88 -8.95
N GLU A 72 11.22 -9.18 -10.19
CA GLU A 72 12.39 -8.53 -10.80
C GLU A 72 12.29 -8.42 -12.31
N ARG A 73 12.18 -9.55 -13.03
CA ARG A 73 12.20 -9.59 -14.51
C ARG A 73 11.22 -8.62 -15.18
N TYR A 74 9.98 -8.57 -14.70
CA TYR A 74 8.94 -7.68 -15.21
C TYR A 74 8.64 -6.50 -14.28
N ARG A 75 9.53 -6.22 -13.32
CA ARG A 75 9.37 -5.07 -12.44
C ARG A 75 9.75 -3.80 -13.19
N LEU A 76 8.74 -2.98 -13.46
CA LEU A 76 8.95 -1.61 -13.94
C LEU A 76 8.97 -0.62 -12.77
N PRO A 77 9.73 0.49 -12.88
CA PRO A 77 9.68 1.58 -11.91
C PRO A 77 8.26 2.11 -11.80
N LYS A 78 7.91 2.63 -10.62
CA LYS A 78 6.61 3.20 -10.32
C LYS A 78 6.79 4.70 -10.16
N GLU A 79 5.96 5.46 -10.86
CA GLU A 79 5.90 6.91 -10.67
C GLU A 79 4.97 7.20 -9.49
N ASP A 80 5.56 7.50 -8.35
CA ASP A 80 4.84 7.81 -7.12
C ASP A 80 4.78 9.32 -6.87
N THR A 81 3.82 9.72 -6.05
CA THR A 81 3.77 11.07 -5.49
C THR A 81 4.85 11.19 -4.43
N ASP A 82 5.57 12.31 -4.43
CA ASP A 82 6.44 12.66 -3.31
C ASP A 82 5.67 12.60 -1.97
N VAL A 83 6.30 12.05 -0.93
CA VAL A 83 5.60 11.75 0.33
C VAL A 83 5.14 13.01 1.06
N PHE A 84 5.90 14.10 1.00
CA PHE A 84 5.51 15.38 1.59
C PHE A 84 4.38 16.02 0.80
N THR A 85 4.39 15.88 -0.52
CA THR A 85 3.27 16.28 -1.38
C THR A 85 2.01 15.49 -1.06
N ALA A 86 2.10 14.17 -0.90
CA ALA A 86 0.97 13.33 -0.54
C ALA A 86 0.42 13.69 0.85
N LEU A 87 1.30 13.91 1.83
CA LEU A 87 0.96 14.35 3.18
C LEU A 87 0.16 15.66 3.14
N ARG A 88 0.70 16.67 2.46
CA ARG A 88 0.06 17.99 2.29
C ARG A 88 -1.31 17.86 1.63
N LEU A 89 -1.45 17.05 0.58
CA LEU A 89 -2.73 16.86 -0.11
C LEU A 89 -3.80 16.20 0.78
N VAL A 90 -3.41 15.28 1.66
CA VAL A 90 -4.33 14.66 2.63
C VAL A 90 -4.78 15.70 3.65
N LEU A 91 -3.85 16.48 4.19
CA LEU A 91 -4.13 17.53 5.18
C LEU A 91 -5.02 18.63 4.59
N GLU A 92 -4.72 19.13 3.38
CA GLU A 92 -5.53 20.14 2.68
C GLU A 92 -6.95 19.65 2.37
N ALA A 93 -7.14 18.34 2.22
CA ALA A 93 -8.46 17.73 2.04
C ALA A 93 -9.22 17.53 3.37
N GLY A 94 -8.64 17.94 4.50
CA GLY A 94 -9.19 17.73 5.85
C GLY A 94 -9.07 16.31 6.38
N GLY A 95 -8.24 15.49 5.74
CA GLY A 95 -7.96 14.12 6.14
C GLY A 95 -6.85 14.00 7.18
N VAL A 96 -6.67 12.77 7.69
CA VAL A 96 -5.71 12.45 8.75
C VAL A 96 -4.67 11.47 8.21
N PRO A 97 -3.43 11.92 7.94
CA PRO A 97 -2.42 11.06 7.37
C PRO A 97 -1.83 10.11 8.42
N VAL A 98 -1.84 8.81 8.09
CA VAL A 98 -1.23 7.73 8.86
C VAL A 98 -0.24 6.98 7.97
N PHE A 99 0.99 6.78 8.44
CA PHE A 99 1.98 6.00 7.70
C PHE A 99 1.70 4.50 7.89
N ALA A 100 1.23 3.85 6.82
CA ALA A 100 1.00 2.42 6.78
C ALA A 100 2.30 1.62 6.88
N HIS A 101 2.31 0.63 7.78
CA HIS A 101 3.32 -0.40 8.02
C HIS A 101 4.78 0.04 7.71
N PRO A 102 5.31 1.10 8.38
CA PRO A 102 6.55 1.77 7.99
C PRO A 102 7.81 0.91 8.17
N ARG A 103 7.72 -0.18 8.95
CA ARG A 103 8.82 -1.10 9.25
C ARG A 103 8.58 -2.51 8.67
N ALA A 104 7.77 -2.64 7.62
CA ALA A 104 7.53 -3.92 6.97
C ALA A 104 8.74 -4.38 6.11
N THR A 105 9.87 -4.69 6.75
CA THR A 105 11.15 -5.05 6.09
C THR A 105 11.02 -6.26 5.16
N LYS A 106 10.13 -7.20 5.49
CA LYS A 106 9.79 -8.36 4.64
C LYS A 106 9.21 -7.97 3.28
N ARG A 107 8.70 -6.74 3.13
CA ARG A 107 8.11 -6.21 1.89
C ARG A 107 9.11 -5.40 1.05
N GLY A 108 10.32 -5.19 1.55
CA GLY A 108 11.40 -4.48 0.86
C GLY A 108 12.02 -3.38 1.70
N ALA A 109 12.58 -2.38 1.02
CA ALA A 109 13.22 -1.24 1.66
C ALA A 109 12.22 -0.48 2.55
N VAL A 110 12.68 -0.10 3.73
CA VAL A 110 11.96 0.75 4.69
C VAL A 110 12.63 2.12 4.77
N VAL A 111 11.88 3.11 5.21
CA VAL A 111 12.43 4.46 5.43
C VAL A 111 13.20 4.53 6.76
N PRO A 112 14.20 5.41 6.88
CA PRO A 112 14.83 5.67 8.16
C PRO A 112 13.85 6.42 9.08
N ASP A 113 14.04 6.30 10.41
CA ASP A 113 13.22 7.04 11.38
C ASP A 113 13.34 8.56 11.20
N SER A 114 14.49 9.05 10.74
CA SER A 114 14.68 10.49 10.47
C SER A 114 13.65 11.05 9.50
N LEU A 115 13.26 10.29 8.48
CA LEU A 115 12.19 10.71 7.56
C LEU A 115 10.82 10.71 8.26
N ILE A 116 10.58 9.77 9.17
CA ILE A 116 9.33 9.74 9.96
C ILE A 116 9.27 10.97 10.89
N VAL A 117 10.40 11.36 11.49
CA VAL A 117 10.51 12.60 12.27
C VAL A 117 10.19 13.82 11.41
N GLU A 118 10.76 13.91 10.20
CA GLU A 118 10.46 14.98 9.26
C GLU A 118 8.97 15.01 8.85
N LEU A 119 8.36 13.84 8.62
CA LEU A 119 6.93 13.73 8.32
C LEU A 119 6.05 14.14 9.51
N ALA A 120 6.43 13.77 10.73
CA ALA A 120 5.76 14.22 11.95
C ALA A 120 5.80 15.74 12.08
N ALA A 121 6.97 16.35 11.88
CA ALA A 121 7.11 17.81 11.84
C ALA A 121 6.28 18.47 10.73
N ALA A 122 6.02 17.76 9.64
CA ALA A 122 5.20 18.22 8.52
C ALA A 122 3.68 17.92 8.67
N GLY A 123 3.25 17.32 9.79
CA GLY A 123 1.84 17.09 10.10
C GLY A 123 1.34 15.66 9.92
N LEU A 124 2.23 14.65 9.91
CA LEU A 124 1.83 13.25 10.05
C LEU A 124 1.13 13.05 11.41
N VAL A 125 0.03 12.28 11.44
CA VAL A 125 -0.78 12.11 12.65
C VAL A 125 -0.61 10.74 13.28
N GLY A 126 -0.29 9.71 12.50
CA GLY A 126 -0.17 8.37 13.05
C GLY A 126 0.80 7.45 12.33
N LEU A 127 1.15 6.36 13.01
CA LEU A 127 1.91 5.24 12.48
C LEU A 127 1.13 3.94 12.70
N GLU A 128 1.06 3.10 11.67
CA GLU A 128 0.52 1.76 11.82
C GLU A 128 1.59 0.84 12.43
N ALA A 129 1.39 0.41 13.67
CA ALA A 129 2.28 -0.53 14.33
C ALA A 129 1.79 -1.98 14.20
N ASP A 130 0.49 -2.22 14.36
CA ASP A 130 -0.05 -3.58 14.39
C ASP A 130 -0.43 -4.05 12.99
N HIS A 131 0.49 -4.80 12.37
CA HIS A 131 0.33 -5.29 11.02
C HIS A 131 1.03 -6.66 10.85
N GLU A 132 0.53 -7.50 9.93
CA GLU A 132 1.05 -8.86 9.69
C GLU A 132 2.53 -8.87 9.27
N ALA A 133 2.96 -7.82 8.57
CA ALA A 133 4.31 -7.71 8.05
C ALA A 133 5.33 -7.20 9.06
N HIS A 134 4.90 -6.79 10.26
CA HIS A 134 5.79 -6.41 11.35
C HIS A 134 6.04 -7.60 12.28
N ALA A 135 7.30 -7.96 12.45
CA ALA A 135 7.79 -8.79 13.55
C ALA A 135 7.56 -8.11 14.90
N PRO A 136 7.52 -8.85 16.03
CA PRO A 136 7.29 -8.26 17.35
C PRO A 136 8.19 -7.06 17.68
N GLU A 137 9.46 -7.13 17.30
CA GLU A 137 10.46 -6.08 17.53
C GLU A 137 10.17 -4.84 16.67
N GLU A 138 9.73 -5.03 15.43
CA GLU A 138 9.34 -3.93 14.53
C GLU A 138 8.09 -3.22 15.07
N ARG A 139 7.12 -3.96 15.64
CA ARG A 139 5.95 -3.36 16.29
C ARG A 139 6.33 -2.54 17.51
N ALA A 140 7.20 -3.09 18.36
CA ALA A 140 7.70 -2.40 19.54
C ALA A 140 8.43 -1.11 19.15
N HIS A 141 9.28 -1.15 18.12
CA HIS A 141 9.96 0.01 17.56
C HIS A 141 9.00 1.09 17.08
N VAL A 142 8.01 0.73 16.24
CA VAL A 142 7.04 1.70 15.71
C VAL A 142 6.21 2.33 16.83
N ARG A 143 5.83 1.56 17.85
CA ARG A 143 5.11 2.10 19.03
C ARG A 143 5.97 3.06 19.84
N ALA A 144 7.24 2.73 20.07
CA ALA A 144 8.16 3.60 20.79
C ALA A 144 8.34 4.93 20.05
N LEU A 145 8.62 4.87 18.74
CA LEU A 145 8.77 6.06 17.90
C LEU A 145 7.48 6.90 17.86
N ALA A 146 6.31 6.26 17.74
CA ALA A 146 5.03 6.96 17.80
C ALA A 146 4.85 7.69 19.14
N GLY A 147 5.20 7.05 20.26
CA GLY A 147 5.17 7.67 21.59
C GLY A 147 6.11 8.87 21.73
N GLU A 148 7.34 8.76 21.21
CA GLU A 148 8.33 9.86 21.22
C GLU A 148 7.87 11.06 20.39
N LEU A 149 7.17 10.82 19.27
CA LEU A 149 6.70 11.85 18.36
C LEU A 149 5.27 12.33 18.64
N GLY A 150 4.59 11.78 19.65
CA GLY A 150 3.19 12.10 19.95
C GLY A 150 2.20 11.67 18.86
N LEU A 151 2.53 10.64 18.08
CA LEU A 151 1.71 10.13 16.98
C LEU A 151 0.73 9.04 17.46
N VAL A 152 -0.44 8.99 16.81
CA VAL A 152 -1.45 7.96 17.05
C VAL A 152 -0.94 6.61 16.53
N VAL A 153 -1.11 5.55 17.33
CA VAL A 153 -0.81 4.18 16.89
C VAL A 153 -2.05 3.53 16.30
N THR A 154 -1.92 3.01 15.07
CA THR A 154 -2.99 2.25 14.41
C THR A 154 -2.61 0.78 14.18
N GLY A 155 -3.63 -0.01 13.85
CA GLY A 155 -3.50 -1.41 13.46
C GLY A 155 -4.52 -1.78 12.38
N SER A 156 -4.09 -2.57 11.40
CA SER A 156 -4.98 -3.10 10.37
C SER A 156 -4.53 -4.45 9.84
N SER A 157 -5.49 -5.23 9.34
CA SER A 157 -5.22 -6.52 8.71
C SER A 157 -4.66 -6.41 7.30
N ASP A 158 -4.70 -5.23 6.65
CA ASP A 158 -4.38 -5.07 5.21
C ASP A 158 -5.02 -6.18 4.34
N PHE A 159 -6.32 -6.42 4.60
CA PHE A 159 -7.07 -7.57 4.09
C PHE A 159 -7.38 -7.42 2.60
N HIS A 160 -7.10 -8.46 1.83
CA HIS A 160 -7.27 -8.49 0.38
C HIS A 160 -8.09 -9.71 -0.09
N GLY A 161 -9.08 -10.15 0.71
CA GLY A 161 -9.88 -11.32 0.37
C GLY A 161 -9.04 -12.59 0.36
N THR A 162 -9.22 -13.42 -0.67
CA THR A 162 -8.47 -14.67 -0.86
C THR A 162 -7.06 -14.45 -1.43
N HIS A 163 -6.67 -13.21 -1.76
CA HIS A 163 -5.34 -12.92 -2.30
C HIS A 163 -4.23 -12.92 -1.25
N LYS A 164 -4.59 -12.87 0.04
CA LYS A 164 -3.69 -12.94 1.17
C LYS A 164 -4.22 -13.93 2.23
N PRO A 165 -3.33 -14.58 2.99
CA PRO A 165 -3.73 -15.49 4.07
C PRO A 165 -4.24 -14.76 5.32
N VAL A 166 -3.98 -13.45 5.47
CA VAL A 166 -4.42 -12.67 6.63
C VAL A 166 -5.93 -12.62 6.72
N ARG A 167 -6.47 -12.82 7.93
CA ARG A 167 -7.90 -12.71 8.19
C ARG A 167 -8.29 -11.24 8.40
N LEU A 168 -9.49 -10.87 7.96
CA LEU A 168 -10.07 -9.58 8.28
C LEU A 168 -10.08 -9.37 9.80
N GLY A 169 -9.60 -8.21 10.26
CA GLY A 169 -9.53 -7.88 11.68
C GLY A 169 -8.46 -8.62 12.47
N ALA A 170 -7.48 -9.28 11.81
CA ALA A 170 -6.33 -9.88 12.49
C ALA A 170 -5.51 -8.87 13.33
N PHE A 171 -5.56 -7.59 12.95
CA PHE A 171 -5.08 -6.46 13.73
C PHE A 171 -6.14 -5.35 13.67
N THR A 172 -6.26 -4.60 14.75
CA THR A 172 -7.29 -3.58 14.93
C THR A 172 -6.68 -2.30 15.48
N THR A 173 -7.38 -1.19 15.28
CA THR A 173 -7.05 0.09 15.89
C THR A 173 -7.88 0.25 17.17
N ALA A 174 -7.23 0.66 18.27
CA ALA A 174 -7.91 0.90 19.54
C ALA A 174 -8.96 2.02 19.41
N ILE A 175 -10.03 1.96 20.18
CA ILE A 175 -11.14 2.92 20.07
C ILE A 175 -10.70 4.35 20.41
N GLU A 176 -9.73 4.50 21.32
CA GLU A 176 -9.13 5.77 21.70
C GLU A 176 -8.33 6.37 20.53
N ALA A 177 -7.53 5.54 19.85
CA ALA A 177 -6.79 5.93 18.66
C ALA A 177 -7.73 6.32 17.52
N TYR A 178 -8.82 5.56 17.32
CA TYR A 178 -9.86 5.91 16.36
C TYR A 178 -10.51 7.27 16.70
N THR A 179 -10.83 7.51 17.97
CA THR A 179 -11.39 8.79 18.43
C THR A 179 -10.43 9.96 18.19
N GLN A 180 -9.13 9.77 18.43
CA GLN A 180 -8.11 10.78 18.13
C GLN A 180 -8.04 11.11 16.63
N ILE A 181 -8.14 10.09 15.77
CA ILE A 181 -8.22 10.28 14.32
C ILE A 181 -9.47 11.09 13.96
N LEU A 182 -10.64 10.75 14.49
CA LEU A 182 -11.88 11.50 14.23
C LEU A 182 -11.77 12.97 14.65
N ASN A 183 -11.21 13.23 15.84
CA ASN A 183 -11.05 14.59 16.35
C ASN A 183 -10.01 15.42 15.57
N SER A 184 -9.12 14.76 14.83
CA SER A 184 -8.10 15.43 14.01
C SER A 184 -8.60 15.74 12.60
N ALA A 185 -9.66 15.07 12.14
CA ALA A 185 -10.24 15.27 10.83
C ALA A 185 -11.13 16.53 10.81
N HIS A 186 -11.05 17.29 9.71
CA HIS A 186 -11.90 18.47 9.48
C HIS A 186 -12.51 18.50 8.07
N GLY A 187 -12.41 17.38 7.35
CA GLY A 187 -13.02 17.17 6.05
C GLY A 187 -14.48 16.69 6.17
N VAL A 188 -14.79 15.56 5.55
CA VAL A 188 -16.14 14.98 5.57
C VAL A 188 -16.39 14.29 6.91
N PRO A 189 -17.59 14.42 7.52
CA PRO A 189 -17.96 13.65 8.70
C PRO A 189 -17.78 12.15 8.48
N ALA A 190 -17.27 11.44 9.49
CA ALA A 190 -17.17 9.99 9.43
C ALA A 190 -18.57 9.38 9.33
N LEU A 191 -18.71 8.36 8.48
CA LEU A 191 -19.90 7.52 8.44
C LEU A 191 -19.88 6.65 9.71
N LEU A 192 -20.78 6.96 10.65
CA LEU A 192 -21.00 6.19 11.87
C LEU A 192 -21.86 4.96 11.60
#